data_AF-A0A953YW02-F1
#
_entry.id   AF-A0A953YW02-F1
#
_cell.length_a   1.000
_cell.length_b   1.000
_cell.length_c   1.000
_cell.angle_alpha   90.00
_cell.angle_beta   90.00
_cell.angle_gamma   90.00
#
_symmetry.space_group_name_H-M   'P 1'
#
loop_
_entity.id
_entity.type
_entity.pdbx_description
1 polymer ?
#
loop_
_entity_poly.entity_id
_entity_poly.type
_entity_poly.pdbx_seq_one_letter_code
_entity_poly.pdbx_strand_id
1 'polypeptide(L)'
;MKPIRMSFALLVLMGAAQFTGLLYAQAAEPGPEDDSAIDVEPEPEQSPASQEPASRVTEWAREVGTVVDGVSLEESDVADYVSHREGFESAVHDETGWAKLSVNLKEGYELIVKSEAYVKWAKENGLEPVDWLKKAVRIKVLSYRLRADAELPKLKQRIELRKALVEAEKHGLSTSDFVNVIAALEMTMETLDELSDVLKTLPSASDAEKAAMALKSEELR
;
A
#
# COMPACT_ATOMS: atom_id res chain seq x y z
N MET A 1 -24.16 10.52 -5.09
CA MET A 1 -22.89 10.46 -4.33
C MET A 1 -22.07 9.31 -4.88
N LYS A 2 -20.85 9.56 -5.37
CA LYS A 2 -19.94 8.49 -5.82
C LYS A 2 -19.18 7.97 -4.60
N PRO A 3 -19.15 6.66 -4.32
CA PRO A 3 -18.34 6.14 -3.22
C PRO A 3 -16.85 6.37 -3.54
N ILE A 4 -16.13 6.82 -2.52
CA ILE A 4 -14.68 7.00 -2.56
C ILE A 4 -14.06 5.61 -2.76
N ARG A 5 -13.55 5.35 -3.96
CA ARG A 5 -12.71 4.19 -4.25
C ARG A 5 -11.42 4.33 -3.44
N MET A 6 -11.40 3.74 -2.24
CA MET A 6 -10.18 3.57 -1.45
C MET A 6 -9.34 2.52 -2.16
N SER A 7 -8.47 2.97 -3.07
CA SER A 7 -7.49 2.11 -3.73
C SER A 7 -6.56 1.50 -2.69
N PHE A 8 -6.29 0.20 -2.80
CA PHE A 8 -5.35 -0.56 -1.96
C PHE A 8 -3.93 0.06 -1.87
N ALA A 9 -3.54 0.81 -2.90
CA ALA A 9 -2.34 1.66 -2.87
C ALA A 9 -2.35 2.63 -1.68
N LEU A 10 -3.53 3.12 -1.31
CA LEU A 10 -3.77 4.00 -0.18
C LEU A 10 -3.69 3.27 1.16
N LEU A 11 -3.75 1.93 1.26
CA LEU A 11 -3.66 1.24 2.56
C LEU A 11 -2.19 0.88 2.91
N VAL A 12 -1.40 0.50 1.89
CA VAL A 12 0.07 0.40 2.03
C VAL A 12 0.71 1.79 2.13
N LEU A 13 0.20 2.79 1.39
CA LEU A 13 0.59 4.19 1.57
C LEU A 13 -0.05 4.82 2.82
N MET A 14 -1.18 4.37 3.38
CA MET A 14 -1.71 4.92 4.64
C MET A 14 -1.03 4.33 5.87
N GLY A 15 -0.54 3.10 5.81
CA GLY A 15 0.45 2.62 6.79
C GLY A 15 1.66 3.54 6.83
N ALA A 16 2.16 3.98 5.66
CA ALA A 16 3.21 5.00 5.56
C ALA A 16 2.71 6.45 5.81
N ALA A 17 1.43 6.76 5.56
CA ALA A 17 0.89 8.11 5.70
C ALA A 17 0.56 8.45 7.16
N GLN A 18 0.27 7.44 8.00
CA GLN A 18 0.25 7.60 9.45
C GLN A 18 1.64 8.02 9.98
N PHE A 19 2.73 7.67 9.28
CA PHE A 19 4.08 8.14 9.60
C PHE A 19 4.38 9.55 9.03
N THR A 20 3.91 9.90 7.82
CA THR A 20 4.10 11.28 7.30
C THR A 20 3.18 12.33 7.94
N GLY A 21 2.04 11.94 8.51
CA GLY A 21 1.15 12.85 9.24
C GLY A 21 1.80 13.47 10.49
N LEU A 22 2.73 12.74 11.12
CA LEU A 22 3.57 13.25 12.21
C LEU A 22 4.56 14.33 11.75
N LEU A 23 5.01 14.29 10.49
CA LEU A 23 5.99 15.24 9.95
C LEU A 23 5.37 16.59 9.53
N TYR A 24 4.07 16.60 9.21
CA TYR A 24 3.35 17.85 8.91
C TYR A 24 2.69 18.47 10.14
N ALA A 25 2.37 17.69 11.19
CA ALA A 25 1.75 18.19 12.41
C ALA A 25 2.74 18.94 13.33
N GLN A 26 4.06 18.71 13.21
CA GLN A 26 5.08 19.43 14.00
C GLN A 26 5.62 20.70 13.32
N ALA A 27 5.16 21.04 12.11
CA ALA A 27 5.50 22.28 11.41
C ALA A 27 4.41 23.37 11.52
N ALA A 28 3.37 23.15 12.34
CA ALA A 28 2.39 24.17 12.68
C ALA A 28 2.97 25.11 13.76
N GLU A 29 3.06 26.40 13.42
CA GLU A 29 3.70 27.49 14.15
C GLU A 29 3.24 27.63 15.63
N PRO A 30 4.11 28.12 16.53
CA PRO A 30 3.72 28.47 17.90
C PRO A 30 2.85 29.74 17.90
N GLY A 31 1.60 29.60 18.34
CA GLY A 31 0.76 30.74 18.72
C GLY A 31 1.24 31.36 20.05
N PRO A 32 0.95 32.66 20.30
CA PRO A 32 1.53 33.41 21.41
C PRO A 32 1.10 32.87 22.78
N GLU A 33 2.05 32.88 23.71
CA GLU A 33 1.93 32.52 25.12
C GLU A 33 0.72 33.22 25.78
N ASP A 34 -0.17 32.44 26.38
CA ASP A 34 -1.09 32.92 27.41
C ASP A 34 -0.74 32.19 28.72
N ASP A 35 -0.32 32.99 29.69
CA ASP A 35 0.28 32.61 30.95
C ASP A 35 -0.84 32.42 31.97
N SER A 36 -1.41 31.21 32.04
CA SER A 36 -2.30 30.85 33.15
C SER A 36 -2.21 29.36 33.49
N ALA A 37 -1.50 29.09 34.59
CA ALA A 37 -1.61 27.99 35.55
C ALA A 37 -2.30 26.69 35.08
N ILE A 38 -1.52 25.60 34.98
CA ILE A 38 -2.06 24.24 34.93
C ILE A 38 -1.33 23.33 35.92
N ASP A 39 -2.17 22.68 36.71
CA ASP A 39 -1.95 21.62 37.69
C ASP A 39 -1.17 20.43 37.10
N VAL A 40 -0.41 19.75 37.95
CA VAL A 40 0.45 18.61 37.59
C VAL A 40 -0.39 17.32 37.51
N GLU A 41 -0.51 16.72 36.32
CA GLU A 41 -0.87 15.29 36.14
C GLU A 41 -0.52 14.78 34.72
N PRO A 42 -0.38 13.46 34.49
CA PRO A 42 0.88 12.72 34.53
C PRO A 42 1.47 12.42 33.13
N GLU A 43 2.70 11.88 33.13
CA GLU A 43 3.48 11.43 31.97
C GLU A 43 2.63 10.71 30.89
N PRO A 44 2.86 10.99 29.59
CA PRO A 44 2.20 10.24 28.54
C PRO A 44 2.72 8.79 28.57
N GLU A 45 1.87 7.86 29.02
CA GLU A 45 2.08 6.44 28.80
C GLU A 45 2.33 6.20 27.31
N GLN A 46 3.53 5.72 26.99
CA GLN A 46 3.88 5.26 25.66
C GLN A 46 2.92 4.13 25.26
N SER A 47 1.99 4.44 24.36
CA SER A 47 1.05 3.46 23.81
C SER A 47 1.84 2.36 23.08
N PRO A 48 1.59 1.07 23.34
CA PRO A 48 2.29 -0.04 22.71
C PRO A 48 1.72 -0.27 21.30
N ALA A 49 2.05 0.60 20.34
CA ALA A 49 1.50 0.53 18.98
C ALA A 49 2.57 0.38 17.88
N SER A 50 3.79 -0.05 18.19
CA SER A 50 4.91 0.06 17.23
C SER A 50 5.53 -1.26 16.72
N GLN A 51 4.94 -2.44 16.93
CA GLN A 51 5.49 -3.71 16.41
C GLN A 51 4.54 -4.60 15.58
N GLU A 52 3.24 -4.32 15.55
CA GLU A 52 2.26 -5.10 14.76
C GLU A 52 2.19 -4.84 13.23
N PRO A 53 2.53 -3.66 12.67
CA PRO A 53 2.26 -3.42 11.24
C PRO A 53 3.17 -4.22 10.31
N ALA A 54 4.48 -4.30 10.59
CA ALA A 54 5.45 -4.95 9.70
C ALA A 54 5.26 -6.47 9.63
N SER A 55 4.92 -7.11 10.75
CA SER A 55 4.64 -8.55 10.82
C SER A 55 3.39 -8.92 10.04
N ARG A 56 2.33 -8.11 10.14
CA ARG A 56 1.08 -8.28 9.39
C ARG A 56 1.26 -8.13 7.88
N VAL A 57 2.03 -7.14 7.45
CA VAL A 57 2.30 -6.93 6.02
C VAL A 57 3.14 -8.08 5.44
N THR A 58 4.12 -8.58 6.20
CA THR A 58 4.92 -9.75 5.81
C THR A 58 4.07 -11.02 5.72
N GLU A 59 3.15 -11.21 6.67
CA GLU A 59 2.19 -12.32 6.64
C GLU A 59 1.26 -12.22 5.43
N TRP A 60 0.69 -11.04 5.17
CA TRP A 60 -0.13 -10.78 3.98
C TRP A 60 0.63 -11.11 2.69
N ALA A 61 1.89 -10.70 2.56
CA ALA A 61 2.71 -10.99 1.40
C ALA A 61 2.96 -12.51 1.21
N ARG A 62 3.11 -13.25 2.31
CA ARG A 62 3.20 -14.72 2.29
C ARG A 62 1.88 -15.37 1.85
N GLU A 63 0.76 -14.89 2.35
CA GLU A 63 -0.57 -15.36 1.94
C GLU A 63 -0.80 -15.12 0.45
N VAL A 64 -0.39 -13.96 -0.08
CA VAL A 64 -0.41 -13.68 -1.52
C VAL A 64 0.34 -14.76 -2.28
N GLY A 65 1.59 -15.06 -1.87
CA GLY A 65 2.41 -16.10 -2.49
C GLY A 65 1.70 -17.45 -2.54
N THR A 66 0.90 -17.77 -1.51
CA THR A 66 0.13 -19.03 -1.45
C THR A 66 -1.09 -19.01 -2.36
N VAL A 67 -1.84 -17.90 -2.40
CA VAL A 67 -3.06 -17.76 -3.21
C VAL A 67 -2.74 -17.83 -4.71
N VAL A 68 -1.66 -17.16 -5.14
CA VAL A 68 -1.28 -17.08 -6.55
C VAL A 68 -0.19 -18.08 -6.94
N ASP A 69 0.08 -19.08 -6.10
CA ASP A 69 1.05 -20.12 -6.40
C ASP A 69 0.66 -20.89 -7.67
N GLY A 70 1.66 -21.16 -8.51
CA GLY A 70 1.48 -21.83 -9.80
C GLY A 70 0.69 -21.04 -10.87
N VAL A 71 0.27 -19.80 -10.59
CA VAL A 71 -0.42 -18.95 -11.57
C VAL A 71 0.62 -18.25 -12.44
N SER A 72 0.43 -18.33 -13.76
CA SER A 72 1.13 -17.52 -14.76
C SER A 72 0.12 -16.71 -15.55
N LEU A 73 0.52 -15.54 -16.05
CA LEU A 73 -0.36 -14.67 -16.83
C LEU A 73 0.10 -14.59 -18.28
N GLU A 74 -0.85 -14.72 -19.18
CA GLU A 74 -0.72 -14.36 -20.58
C GLU A 74 -1.33 -12.96 -20.83
N GLU A 75 -1.11 -12.43 -22.03
CA GLU A 75 -1.70 -11.15 -22.45
C GLU A 75 -3.23 -11.18 -22.39
N SER A 76 -3.84 -12.29 -22.78
CA SER A 76 -5.29 -12.53 -22.70
C SER A 76 -5.81 -12.43 -21.26
N ASP A 77 -5.09 -12.97 -20.28
CA ASP A 77 -5.50 -12.90 -18.87
C ASP A 77 -5.55 -11.45 -18.36
N VAL A 78 -4.58 -10.63 -18.78
CA VAL A 78 -4.54 -9.20 -18.42
C VAL A 78 -5.66 -8.44 -19.12
N ALA A 79 -5.92 -8.72 -20.40
CA ALA A 79 -7.01 -8.12 -21.15
C ALA A 79 -8.40 -8.52 -20.58
N ASP A 80 -8.57 -9.79 -20.23
CA ASP A 80 -9.78 -10.32 -19.62
C ASP A 80 -10.03 -9.69 -18.25
N TYR A 81 -8.99 -9.56 -17.43
CA TYR A 81 -9.08 -8.86 -16.15
C TYR A 81 -9.55 -7.42 -16.32
N VAL A 82 -8.94 -6.66 -17.24
CA VAL A 82 -9.31 -5.26 -17.48
C VAL A 82 -10.75 -5.14 -17.95
N SER A 83 -11.17 -6.02 -18.86
CA SER A 83 -12.53 -6.02 -19.43
C SER A 83 -13.61 -6.31 -18.40
N HIS A 84 -13.31 -7.15 -17.40
CA HIS A 84 -14.27 -7.62 -16.40
C HIS A 84 -14.16 -6.91 -15.04
N ARG A 85 -13.14 -6.06 -14.83
CA ARG A 85 -12.86 -5.43 -13.53
C ARG A 85 -14.06 -4.71 -12.93
N GLU A 86 -14.76 -3.90 -13.70
CA GLU A 86 -15.89 -3.11 -13.18
C GLU A 86 -17.09 -4.00 -12.81
N GLY A 87 -17.36 -5.03 -13.62
CA GLY A 87 -18.39 -6.02 -13.32
C GLY A 87 -18.06 -6.82 -12.05
N PHE A 88 -16.80 -7.21 -11.91
CA PHE A 88 -16.31 -7.86 -10.69
C PHE A 88 -16.45 -6.96 -9.47
N GLU A 89 -15.97 -5.71 -9.53
CA GLU A 89 -16.07 -4.73 -8.43
C GLU A 89 -17.52 -4.59 -7.97
N SER A 90 -18.47 -4.53 -8.91
CA SER A 90 -19.90 -4.48 -8.60
C SER A 90 -20.42 -5.77 -7.97
N ALA A 91 -19.97 -6.94 -8.45
CA ALA A 91 -20.42 -8.24 -7.95
C ALA A 91 -19.95 -8.53 -6.51
N VAL A 92 -18.84 -7.91 -6.08
CA VAL A 92 -18.30 -8.05 -4.72
C VAL A 92 -18.51 -6.81 -3.85
N HIS A 93 -19.19 -5.77 -4.35
CA HIS A 93 -19.29 -4.47 -3.68
C HIS A 93 -20.01 -4.53 -2.34
N ASP A 94 -21.09 -5.33 -2.28
CA ASP A 94 -21.92 -5.49 -1.09
C ASP A 94 -21.37 -6.55 -0.13
N GLU A 95 -20.23 -7.15 -0.47
CA GLU A 95 -19.64 -8.24 0.29
C GLU A 95 -18.42 -7.80 1.06
N THR A 96 -18.39 -8.19 2.34
CA THR A 96 -17.25 -7.92 3.23
C THR A 96 -15.91 -8.47 2.72
N GLY A 97 -15.92 -9.36 1.71
CA GLY A 97 -14.76 -10.00 1.13
C GLY A 97 -13.73 -9.03 0.54
N TRP A 98 -14.16 -7.97 -0.16
CA TRP A 98 -13.20 -7.03 -0.79
C TRP A 98 -12.44 -6.19 0.23
N ALA A 99 -13.14 -5.66 1.23
CA ALA A 99 -12.49 -4.95 2.34
C ALA A 99 -11.56 -5.91 3.12
N LYS A 100 -11.99 -7.16 3.32
CA LYS A 100 -11.20 -8.18 4.00
C LYS A 100 -9.94 -8.59 3.25
N LEU A 101 -9.94 -8.64 1.90
CA LEU A 101 -8.71 -8.90 1.12
C LEU A 101 -7.56 -7.94 1.47
N SER A 102 -7.90 -6.75 1.94
CA SER A 102 -6.94 -5.70 2.34
C SER A 102 -6.37 -5.85 3.73
N VAL A 103 -6.97 -6.70 4.56
CA VAL A 103 -6.60 -6.90 5.96
C VAL A 103 -6.15 -8.34 6.20
N ASN A 104 -6.86 -9.30 5.61
CA ASN A 104 -6.60 -10.73 5.64
C ASN A 104 -6.92 -11.30 4.25
N LEU A 105 -5.88 -11.55 3.46
CA LEU A 105 -6.04 -11.97 2.08
C LEU A 105 -6.75 -13.32 2.02
N LYS A 106 -6.33 -14.27 2.85
CA LYS A 106 -6.89 -15.62 2.85
C LYS A 106 -8.39 -15.61 3.16
N GLU A 107 -8.81 -14.93 4.22
CA GLU A 107 -10.22 -14.84 4.61
C GLU A 107 -11.04 -14.10 3.55
N GLY A 108 -10.53 -12.96 3.05
CA GLY A 108 -11.21 -12.20 1.98
C GLY A 108 -11.39 -13.02 0.72
N TYR A 109 -10.34 -13.76 0.32
CA TYR A 109 -10.37 -14.65 -0.83
C TYR A 109 -11.39 -15.78 -0.64
N GLU A 110 -11.36 -16.46 0.52
CA GLU A 110 -12.30 -17.53 0.84
C GLU A 110 -13.76 -17.06 0.86
N LEU A 111 -14.02 -15.82 1.27
CA LEU A 111 -15.36 -15.23 1.24
C LEU A 111 -15.83 -14.99 -0.19
N ILE A 112 -14.98 -14.39 -1.03
CA ILE A 112 -15.34 -14.07 -2.42
C ILE A 112 -15.59 -15.35 -3.23
N VAL A 113 -14.73 -16.37 -3.12
CA VAL A 113 -14.94 -17.61 -3.89
C VAL A 113 -16.21 -18.38 -3.48
N LYS A 114 -16.73 -18.13 -2.26
CA LYS A 114 -17.97 -18.73 -1.76
C LYS A 114 -19.21 -17.85 -2.01
N SER A 115 -19.01 -16.64 -2.50
CA SER A 115 -20.10 -15.72 -2.80
C SER A 115 -20.96 -16.22 -3.96
N GLU A 116 -22.26 -16.30 -3.73
CA GLU A 116 -23.22 -16.61 -4.79
C GLU A 116 -23.25 -15.51 -5.86
N ALA A 117 -23.13 -14.24 -5.46
CA ALA A 117 -23.16 -13.10 -6.37
C ALA A 117 -21.94 -13.11 -7.31
N TYR A 118 -20.74 -13.27 -6.74
CA TYR A 118 -19.50 -13.41 -7.50
C TYR A 118 -19.51 -14.64 -8.41
N VAL A 119 -19.85 -15.81 -7.86
CA VAL A 119 -19.84 -17.06 -8.63
C VAL A 119 -20.84 -17.00 -9.78
N LYS A 120 -22.02 -16.42 -9.55
CA LYS A 120 -23.02 -16.22 -10.61
C LYS A 120 -22.49 -15.27 -11.68
N TRP A 121 -21.98 -14.11 -11.30
CA TRP A 121 -21.41 -13.12 -12.21
C TRP A 121 -20.28 -13.73 -13.07
N ALA A 122 -19.34 -14.43 -12.45
CA ALA A 122 -18.22 -15.05 -13.16
C ALA A 122 -18.71 -16.06 -14.20
N LYS A 123 -19.66 -16.93 -13.84
CA LYS A 123 -20.25 -17.92 -14.76
C LYS A 123 -21.03 -17.26 -15.91
N GLU A 124 -21.77 -16.20 -15.64
CA GLU A 124 -22.50 -15.44 -16.68
C GLU A 124 -21.56 -14.79 -17.71
N ASN A 125 -20.32 -14.52 -17.32
CA ASN A 125 -19.26 -13.98 -18.20
C ASN A 125 -18.33 -15.08 -18.76
N GLY A 126 -18.66 -16.36 -18.57
CA GLY A 126 -17.85 -17.48 -19.09
C GLY A 126 -16.52 -17.68 -18.37
N LEU A 127 -16.38 -17.15 -17.16
CA LEU A 127 -15.17 -17.23 -16.34
C LEU A 127 -15.24 -18.40 -15.35
N GLU A 128 -14.10 -19.05 -15.09
CA GLU A 128 -13.97 -19.98 -13.97
C GLU A 128 -13.71 -19.16 -12.69
N PRO A 129 -14.62 -19.15 -11.70
CA PRO A 129 -14.54 -18.21 -10.58
C PRO A 129 -13.24 -18.31 -9.76
N VAL A 130 -12.66 -19.50 -9.57
CA VAL A 130 -11.47 -19.64 -8.73
C VAL A 130 -10.22 -19.18 -9.49
N ASP A 131 -10.02 -19.66 -10.71
CA ASP A 131 -8.90 -19.32 -11.61
C ASP A 131 -8.88 -17.82 -11.91
N TRP A 132 -10.04 -17.25 -12.27
CA TRP A 132 -10.14 -15.83 -12.56
C TRP A 132 -9.76 -14.98 -11.36
N LEU A 133 -10.23 -15.32 -10.14
CA LEU A 133 -9.88 -14.56 -8.95
C LEU A 133 -8.38 -14.65 -8.63
N LYS A 134 -7.78 -15.84 -8.77
CA LYS A 134 -6.33 -16.01 -8.59
C LYS A 134 -5.54 -15.14 -9.56
N LYS A 135 -5.91 -15.13 -10.84
CA LYS A 135 -5.29 -14.28 -11.86
C LYS A 135 -5.50 -12.80 -11.56
N ALA A 136 -6.70 -12.39 -11.15
CA ALA A 136 -7.00 -11.02 -10.74
C ALA A 136 -6.13 -10.55 -9.55
N VAL A 137 -5.97 -11.40 -8.52
CA VAL A 137 -5.08 -11.12 -7.38
C VAL A 137 -3.63 -11.01 -7.86
N ARG A 138 -3.16 -11.94 -8.71
CA ARG A 138 -1.80 -11.89 -9.27
C ARG A 138 -1.56 -10.62 -10.06
N ILE A 139 -2.47 -10.24 -10.95
CA ILE A 139 -2.39 -9.00 -11.75
C ILE A 139 -2.30 -7.79 -10.84
N LYS A 140 -3.14 -7.69 -9.81
CA LYS A 140 -3.07 -6.58 -8.84
C LYS A 140 -1.71 -6.54 -8.13
N VAL A 141 -1.25 -7.65 -7.58
CA VAL A 141 0.03 -7.75 -6.87
C VAL A 141 1.20 -7.36 -7.77
N LEU A 142 1.25 -7.90 -8.99
CA LEU A 142 2.31 -7.55 -9.95
C LEU A 142 2.23 -6.08 -10.37
N SER A 143 1.03 -5.52 -10.56
CA SER A 143 0.87 -4.09 -10.88
C SER A 143 1.45 -3.18 -9.79
N TYR A 144 1.26 -3.54 -8.52
CA TYR A 144 1.82 -2.80 -7.40
C TYR A 144 3.32 -2.96 -7.31
N ARG A 145 3.82 -4.20 -7.41
CA ARG A 145 5.25 -4.48 -7.36
C ARG A 145 6.01 -3.75 -8.45
N LEU A 146 5.57 -3.87 -9.71
CA LEU A 146 6.23 -3.22 -10.85
C LEU A 146 6.26 -1.69 -10.70
N ARG A 147 5.18 -1.09 -10.16
CA ARG A 147 5.14 0.35 -9.88
C ARG A 147 6.09 0.72 -8.76
N ALA A 148 6.12 -0.05 -7.68
CA ALA A 148 7.00 0.19 -6.54
C ALA A 148 8.48 0.03 -6.92
N ASP A 149 8.83 -0.99 -7.70
CA ASP A 149 10.18 -1.22 -8.24
C ASP A 149 10.65 -0.01 -9.07
N ALA A 150 9.73 0.64 -9.81
CA ALA A 150 10.03 1.82 -10.62
C ALA A 150 10.12 3.13 -9.81
N GLU A 151 9.36 3.26 -8.72
CA GLU A 151 9.22 4.53 -7.97
C GLU A 151 10.06 4.60 -6.69
N LEU A 152 10.31 3.49 -6.00
CA LEU A 152 11.08 3.47 -4.75
C LEU A 152 12.49 4.04 -4.89
N PRO A 153 13.29 3.68 -5.92
CA PRO A 153 14.61 4.27 -6.09
C PRO A 153 14.57 5.79 -6.25
N LYS A 154 13.56 6.31 -6.95
CA LYS A 154 13.36 7.76 -7.15
C LYS A 154 12.98 8.44 -5.85
N LEU A 155 12.12 7.81 -5.04
CA LEU A 155 11.74 8.32 -3.71
C LEU A 155 12.95 8.40 -2.78
N LYS A 156 13.76 7.34 -2.71
CA LYS A 156 15.00 7.33 -1.90
C LYS A 156 15.96 8.43 -2.35
N GLN A 157 16.17 8.58 -3.66
CA GLN A 157 17.00 9.65 -4.20
C GLN A 157 16.48 11.06 -3.84
N ARG A 158 15.16 11.27 -3.86
CA ARG A 158 14.57 12.56 -3.44
C ARG A 158 14.79 12.87 -1.96
N ILE A 159 14.72 11.86 -1.09
CA ILE A 159 14.98 12.02 0.34
C ILE A 159 16.45 12.36 0.58
N GLU A 160 17.37 11.64 -0.07
CA GLU A 160 18.81 11.93 0.00
C GLU A 160 19.14 13.36 -0.47
N LEU A 161 18.55 13.78 -1.59
CA LEU A 161 18.70 15.16 -2.08
C LEU A 161 18.15 16.17 -1.07
N ARG A 162 16.99 15.88 -0.47
CA ARG A 162 16.39 16.76 0.55
C ARG A 162 17.27 16.85 1.79
N LYS A 163 17.86 15.73 2.24
CA LYS A 163 18.80 15.69 3.36
C LYS A 163 20.02 16.56 3.08
N ALA A 164 20.65 16.39 1.92
CA ALA A 164 21.78 17.21 1.50
C ALA A 164 21.46 18.73 1.43
N LEU A 165 20.26 19.09 0.98
CA LEU A 165 19.81 20.49 0.97
C LEU A 165 19.66 21.06 2.38
N VAL A 166 19.03 20.31 3.30
CA VAL A 166 18.86 20.71 4.70
C VAL A 166 20.22 20.87 5.39
N GLU A 167 21.17 19.97 5.11
CA GLU A 167 22.55 20.06 5.61
C GLU A 167 23.29 21.30 5.07
N ALA A 168 23.10 21.65 3.80
CA ALA A 168 23.68 22.86 3.22
C ALA A 168 23.08 24.15 3.79
N GLU A 169 21.80 24.14 4.16
CA GLU A 169 21.06 25.29 4.71
C GLU A 169 21.06 25.36 6.24
N LYS A 170 21.85 24.51 6.93
CA LYS A 170 21.88 24.39 8.39
C LYS A 170 21.98 25.73 9.14
N HIS A 171 22.73 26.70 8.60
CA HIS A 171 22.91 28.01 9.22
C HIS A 171 21.67 28.92 9.20
N GLY A 172 20.68 28.61 8.36
CA GLY A 172 19.39 29.30 8.28
C GLY A 172 18.30 28.68 9.16
N LEU A 173 18.58 27.57 9.84
CA LEU A 173 17.65 26.84 10.70
C LEU A 173 18.07 26.98 12.17
N SER A 174 17.10 26.91 13.08
CA SER A 174 17.42 26.67 14.47
C SER A 174 18.01 25.26 14.62
N THR A 175 18.83 25.04 15.66
CA THR A 175 19.39 23.71 15.95
C THR A 175 18.29 22.66 16.13
N SER A 176 17.16 23.04 16.76
CA SER A 176 16.02 22.15 16.99
C SER A 176 15.37 21.74 15.66
N ASP A 177 15.09 22.71 14.78
CA ASP A 177 14.44 22.44 13.50
C ASP A 177 15.32 21.59 12.59
N PHE A 178 16.62 21.87 12.56
CA PHE A 178 17.58 21.07 11.82
C PHE A 178 17.57 19.60 12.28
N VAL A 179 17.66 19.34 13.58
CA VAL A 179 17.65 17.99 14.14
C VAL A 179 16.34 17.27 13.82
N ASN A 180 15.20 17.94 13.99
CA ASN A 180 13.89 17.36 13.72
C ASN A 180 13.70 16.98 12.25
N VAL A 181 14.13 17.86 11.32
CA VAL A 181 14.01 17.60 9.88
C VAL A 181 14.94 16.45 9.44
N ILE A 182 16.16 16.37 9.97
CA ILE A 182 17.07 15.26 9.64
C ILE A 182 16.51 13.93 10.16
N ALA A 183 16.07 13.88 11.43
CA ALA A 183 15.48 12.68 12.00
C ALA A 183 14.23 12.21 11.22
N ALA A 184 13.39 13.16 10.79
CA ALA A 184 12.24 12.89 9.93
C ALA A 184 12.61 12.22 8.59
N LEU A 185 13.65 12.74 7.93
CA LEU A 185 14.11 12.20 6.65
C LEU A 185 14.72 10.80 6.82
N GLU A 186 15.46 10.58 7.91
CA GLU A 186 16.05 9.28 8.25
C GLU A 186 14.99 8.23 8.54
N MET A 187 13.98 8.55 9.36
CA MET A 187 12.84 7.67 9.61
C MET A 187 12.07 7.35 8.31
N THR A 188 11.94 8.33 7.41
CA THR A 188 11.31 8.10 6.10
C THR A 188 12.14 7.13 5.25
N MET A 189 13.47 7.25 5.25
CA MET A 189 14.35 6.34 4.52
C MET A 189 14.23 4.90 5.06
N GLU A 190 14.27 4.74 6.39
CA GLU A 190 14.08 3.45 7.05
C GLU A 190 12.74 2.80 6.67
N THR A 191 11.66 3.58 6.67
CA THR A 191 10.34 3.11 6.23
C THR A 191 10.35 2.64 4.76
N LEU A 192 11.08 3.33 3.88
CA LEU A 192 11.21 2.91 2.47
C LEU A 192 12.09 1.66 2.30
N ASP A 193 13.07 1.45 3.19
CA ASP A 193 13.87 0.22 3.23
C ASP A 193 13.03 -0.97 3.69
N GLU A 194 12.26 -0.82 4.76
CA GLU A 194 11.31 -1.84 5.22
C GLU A 194 10.29 -2.21 4.14
N LEU A 195 9.69 -1.22 3.49
CA LEU A 195 8.76 -1.45 2.38
C LEU A 195 9.45 -2.18 1.21
N SER A 196 10.69 -1.80 0.88
CA SER A 196 11.48 -2.48 -0.14
C SER A 196 11.71 -3.95 0.23
N ASP A 197 11.95 -4.26 1.49
CA ASP A 197 12.16 -5.64 1.95
C ASP A 197 10.88 -6.46 1.92
N VAL A 198 9.75 -5.88 2.32
CA VAL A 198 8.43 -6.48 2.16
C VAL A 198 8.16 -6.82 0.69
N LEU A 199 8.40 -5.88 -0.24
CA LEU A 199 8.12 -6.10 -1.66
C LEU A 199 8.93 -7.25 -2.27
N LYS A 200 10.14 -7.53 -1.74
CA LYS A 200 10.94 -8.69 -2.17
C LYS A 200 10.27 -10.02 -1.81
N THR A 201 9.40 -10.04 -0.79
CA THR A 201 8.66 -11.25 -0.39
C THR A 201 7.44 -11.53 -1.27
N LEU A 202 6.95 -10.54 -2.02
CA LEU A 202 5.86 -10.74 -2.96
C LEU A 202 6.31 -11.61 -4.16
N PRO A 203 5.37 -12.24 -4.87
CA PRO A 203 5.63 -12.87 -6.16
C PRO A 203 6.24 -11.89 -7.17
N SER A 204 7.19 -12.36 -7.98
CA SER A 204 7.81 -11.56 -9.05
C SER A 204 7.18 -11.88 -10.40
N ALA A 205 7.16 -10.87 -11.28
CA ALA A 205 6.74 -11.06 -12.66
C ALA A 205 7.89 -11.67 -13.47
N SER A 206 7.59 -12.71 -14.24
CA SER A 206 8.44 -13.14 -15.34
C SER A 206 8.49 -12.07 -16.44
N ASP A 207 9.41 -12.19 -17.39
CA ASP A 207 9.52 -11.22 -18.49
C ASP A 207 8.30 -11.24 -19.42
N ALA A 208 7.68 -12.40 -19.61
CA ALA A 208 6.41 -12.52 -20.35
C ALA A 208 5.28 -11.76 -19.63
N GLU A 209 5.18 -11.90 -18.30
CA GLU A 209 4.17 -11.19 -17.52
C GLU A 209 4.41 -9.69 -17.49
N LYS A 210 5.68 -9.25 -17.41
CA LYS A 210 6.02 -7.82 -17.54
C LYS A 210 5.55 -7.28 -18.89
N ALA A 211 5.77 -8.02 -19.98
CA ALA A 211 5.33 -7.62 -21.32
C ALA A 211 3.80 -7.53 -21.41
N ALA A 212 3.09 -8.55 -20.92
CA ALA A 212 1.62 -8.56 -20.86
C ALA A 212 1.06 -7.37 -20.05
N MET A 213 1.65 -7.10 -18.89
CA MET A 213 1.23 -5.98 -18.02
C MET A 213 1.54 -4.60 -18.63
N ALA A 214 2.63 -4.47 -19.40
CA ALA A 214 3.03 -3.22 -20.02
C ALA A 214 2.01 -2.74 -21.07
N LEU A 215 1.45 -3.67 -21.85
CA LEU A 215 0.44 -3.37 -22.89
C LEU A 215 -0.83 -2.71 -22.33
N LYS A 216 -1.14 -2.98 -21.06
CA LYS A 216 -2.32 -2.49 -20.35
C LYS A 216 -2.00 -1.58 -19.17
N SER A 217 -0.77 -1.04 -19.13
CA SER A 217 -0.25 -0.30 -17.98
C SER A 217 -1.08 0.92 -17.57
N GLU A 218 -1.68 1.65 -18.52
CA GLU A 218 -2.60 2.77 -18.21
C GLU A 218 -3.93 2.30 -17.64
N GLU A 219 -4.48 1.20 -18.15
CA GLU A 219 -5.76 0.64 -17.71
C GLU A 219 -5.64 -0.03 -16.34
N LEU A 220 -4.44 -0.52 -16.00
CA LEU A 220 -4.07 -1.10 -14.71
C LEU A 220 -3.72 -0.07 -13.63
N ARG A 221 -3.68 1.23 -13.96
CA ARG A 221 -3.31 2.27 -13.00
C ARG A 221 -4.34 2.52 -11.91
#